data_AF-A0A6G0UN65-F1
#
_entry.id   AF-A0A6G0UN65-F1
#
_cell.length_a   1.000
_cell.length_b   1.000
_cell.length_c   1.000
_cell.angle_alpha   90.00
_cell.angle_beta   90.00
_cell.angle_gamma   90.00
#
_symmetry.space_group_name_H-M   'P 1'
#
loop_
_entity.id
_entity.type
_entity.pdbx_description
1 polymer ?
#
loop_
_entity_poly.entity_id
_entity_poly.type
_entity_poly.pdbx_seq_one_letter_code
_entity_poly.pdbx_strand_id
1 'polypeptide(L)'
;MILYFVLFIFPLTSGQIQCPNNVSYQSTNACDPDLQDPCQPGFRCRPGTVDAPATNTTNSTALPSQVRFLCCSSANMSISQYFIESGISPTVVPIVPLTSLSGVVMRDNATGNLFNVDGIGEDLTVNATNMVCNMNTGFPGGVFTQLDTVVFTFPPDTGEYLHFVVGIDNLLIPSAIFVYYNYPSFGEPILNLTELQERFPRGYAQTIGNSSIPWDTQYKPEFVVLVFKTPRFIDNNSMISSDVIQSQGDLGFLLSTTSTGQLLGAPILGTIFRLRTPNTIFQTTNSSSTPPPTQSSPSLDPLLFLLASVTTILLLK
;
A
#
# COMPACT_ATOMS: atom_id res chain seq x y z
N MET A 1 -5.74 12.43 -73.03
CA MET A 1 -6.62 12.56 -71.85
C MET A 1 -5.89 11.90 -70.69
N ILE A 2 -5.22 12.70 -69.85
CA ILE A 2 -4.36 12.23 -68.76
C ILE A 2 -5.23 12.13 -67.51
N LEU A 3 -5.42 10.92 -66.98
CA LEU A 3 -6.23 10.64 -65.80
C LEU A 3 -5.35 10.81 -64.55
N TYR A 4 -5.56 11.88 -63.78
CA TYR A 4 -4.93 12.08 -62.48
C TYR A 4 -5.58 11.13 -61.46
N PHE A 5 -4.85 10.11 -61.02
CA PHE A 5 -5.20 9.31 -59.85
C PHE A 5 -4.82 10.10 -58.60
N VAL A 6 -5.80 10.75 -57.97
CA VAL A 6 -5.64 11.36 -56.64
C VAL A 6 -5.71 10.24 -55.61
N LEU A 7 -4.55 9.79 -55.14
CA LEU A 7 -4.42 8.91 -53.97
C LEU A 7 -4.80 9.70 -52.72
N PHE A 8 -6.04 9.56 -52.25
CA PHE A 8 -6.45 9.95 -50.91
C PHE A 8 -5.80 9.00 -49.90
N ILE A 9 -4.70 9.43 -49.29
CA ILE A 9 -4.14 8.78 -48.11
C ILE A 9 -5.04 9.18 -46.93
N PHE A 10 -5.96 8.30 -46.55
CA PHE A 10 -6.63 8.43 -45.25
C PHE A 10 -5.59 8.15 -44.15
N PRO A 11 -5.39 9.04 -43.16
CA PRO A 11 -4.55 8.71 -42.02
C PRO A 11 -5.21 7.58 -41.25
N LEU A 12 -4.52 6.44 -41.18
CA LEU A 12 -4.81 5.37 -40.24
C LEU A 12 -4.60 5.92 -38.83
N THR A 13 -5.67 6.37 -38.18
CA THR A 13 -5.62 6.70 -36.76
C THR A 13 -5.56 5.39 -35.99
N SER A 14 -4.34 4.95 -35.66
CA SER A 14 -4.12 3.97 -34.60
C SER A 14 -4.77 4.49 -33.33
N GLY A 15 -5.74 3.77 -32.77
CA GLY A 15 -6.35 4.12 -31.48
C GLY A 15 -5.27 4.34 -30.43
N GLN A 16 -5.19 5.54 -29.88
CA GLN A 16 -4.27 5.85 -28.80
C GLN A 16 -4.88 5.37 -27.48
N ILE A 17 -4.06 4.69 -26.66
CA ILE A 17 -4.43 4.34 -25.29
C ILE A 17 -4.27 5.59 -24.44
N GLN A 18 -5.31 5.97 -23.72
CA GLN A 18 -5.33 7.16 -22.87
C GLN A 18 -5.57 6.78 -21.41
N CYS A 19 -5.17 7.69 -20.52
CA CYS A 19 -5.50 7.56 -19.11
C CYS A 19 -6.99 7.73 -18.87
N PRO A 20 -7.56 7.04 -17.86
CA PRO A 20 -8.96 7.19 -17.52
C PRO A 20 -9.30 8.64 -17.17
N ASN A 21 -10.48 9.08 -17.60
CA ASN A 21 -10.95 10.47 -17.48
C ASN A 21 -10.05 11.50 -18.19
N ASN A 22 -9.26 11.09 -19.19
CA ASN A 22 -8.41 11.95 -19.99
C ASN A 22 -7.41 12.79 -19.15
N VAL A 23 -6.89 12.20 -18.06
CA VAL A 23 -5.82 12.81 -17.26
C VAL A 23 -4.46 12.69 -17.96
N SER A 24 -3.49 13.50 -17.54
CA SER A 24 -2.13 13.41 -18.09
C SER A 24 -1.48 12.06 -17.77
N TYR A 25 -0.71 11.53 -18.73
CA TYR A 25 0.15 10.36 -18.55
C TYR A 25 1.62 10.80 -18.46
N GLN A 26 2.40 10.07 -17.67
CA GLN A 26 3.84 10.29 -17.56
C GLN A 26 4.59 9.70 -18.77
N SER A 27 4.16 8.52 -19.21
CA SER A 27 4.75 7.78 -20.34
C SER A 27 3.70 6.87 -20.97
N THR A 28 3.85 6.56 -22.25
CA THR A 28 3.04 5.57 -22.96
C THR A 28 3.54 4.14 -22.75
N ASN A 29 4.67 3.97 -22.04
CA ASN A 29 5.14 2.65 -21.63
C ASN A 29 4.15 2.05 -20.62
N ALA A 30 3.86 0.76 -20.81
CA ALA A 30 3.01 0.04 -19.88
C ALA A 30 3.69 -0.05 -18.51
N CYS A 31 2.91 0.18 -17.46
CA CYS A 31 3.31 -0.13 -16.09
C CYS A 31 2.77 -1.51 -15.71
N ASP A 32 3.44 -2.17 -14.77
CA ASP A 32 2.96 -3.41 -14.17
C ASP A 32 2.24 -3.05 -12.85
N PRO A 33 0.92 -3.31 -12.73
CA PRO A 33 0.17 -2.99 -11.51
C PRO A 33 0.56 -3.88 -10.33
N ASP A 34 1.20 -5.03 -10.56
CA ASP A 34 1.63 -5.96 -9.51
C ASP A 34 3.00 -5.57 -8.94
N LEU A 35 3.75 -4.71 -9.64
CA LEU A 35 4.99 -4.14 -9.11
C LEU A 35 4.69 -3.05 -8.07
N GLN A 36 5.52 -3.02 -7.03
CA GLN A 36 5.56 -1.89 -6.10
C GLN A 36 6.20 -0.68 -6.80
N ASP A 37 5.45 0.41 -6.90
CA ASP A 37 5.87 1.72 -7.43
C ASP A 37 6.34 1.74 -8.89
N PRO A 38 5.50 1.30 -9.83
CA PRO A 38 5.86 1.35 -11.24
C PRO A 38 5.85 2.79 -11.81
N CYS A 39 5.41 3.78 -11.03
CA CYS A 39 5.20 5.18 -11.46
C CYS A 39 5.87 6.18 -10.50
N GLN A 40 6.20 7.37 -11.02
CA GLN A 40 6.74 8.46 -10.19
C GLN A 40 5.68 9.06 -9.25
N PRO A 41 6.09 9.76 -8.17
CA PRO A 41 5.17 10.47 -7.29
C PRO A 41 4.19 11.37 -8.06
N GLY A 42 2.90 11.33 -7.68
CA GLY A 42 1.82 12.03 -8.37
C GLY A 42 1.24 11.31 -9.59
N PHE A 43 1.77 10.12 -9.92
CA PHE A 43 1.24 9.22 -10.94
C PHE A 43 0.98 7.83 -10.36
N ARG A 44 -0.03 7.14 -10.90
CA ARG A 44 -0.39 5.78 -10.52
C ARG A 44 -0.54 4.90 -11.74
N CYS A 45 -0.26 3.61 -11.59
CA CYS A 45 -0.52 2.61 -12.62
C CYS A 45 -2.02 2.37 -12.72
N ARG A 46 -2.65 2.89 -13.78
CA ARG A 46 -4.10 2.87 -13.98
C ARG A 46 -4.45 2.18 -15.29
N PRO A 47 -5.57 1.45 -15.39
CA PRO A 47 -5.97 0.80 -16.62
C PRO A 47 -6.28 1.86 -17.70
N GLY A 48 -5.59 1.79 -18.83
CA GLY A 48 -5.80 2.69 -19.96
C GLY A 48 -7.04 2.34 -20.75
N THR A 49 -7.71 3.36 -21.28
CA THR A 49 -8.88 3.23 -22.16
C THR A 49 -8.46 3.40 -23.61
N VAL A 50 -9.06 2.63 -24.52
CA VAL A 50 -8.81 2.77 -25.96
C VAL A 50 -9.93 3.60 -26.57
N ASP A 51 -9.60 4.78 -27.08
CA ASP A 51 -10.54 5.67 -27.76
C ASP A 51 -10.76 5.23 -29.22
N ALA A 52 -11.30 4.02 -29.43
CA ALA A 52 -12.07 3.64 -30.61
C ALA A 52 -12.33 2.12 -30.60
N PRO A 53 -13.52 1.65 -31.03
CA PRO A 53 -13.62 0.30 -31.54
C PRO A 53 -12.70 0.21 -32.75
N ALA A 54 -11.73 -0.71 -32.72
CA ALA A 54 -10.91 -1.02 -33.88
C ALA A 54 -11.83 -1.23 -35.08
N THR A 55 -11.80 -0.31 -36.04
CA THR A 55 -12.53 -0.49 -37.29
C THR A 55 -12.00 -1.77 -37.92
N ASN A 56 -12.90 -2.75 -38.06
CA ASN A 56 -12.66 -4.07 -38.64
C ASN A 56 -11.73 -3.99 -39.86
N THR A 57 -10.44 -4.15 -39.62
CA THR A 57 -9.41 -4.34 -40.63
C THR A 57 -8.94 -5.76 -40.43
N THR A 58 -9.43 -6.63 -41.31
CA THR A 58 -9.41 -8.09 -41.23
C THR A 58 -8.02 -8.73 -41.34
N ASN A 59 -6.91 -8.01 -41.12
CA ASN A 59 -5.55 -8.54 -41.22
C ASN A 59 -4.61 -7.96 -40.14
N SER A 60 -5.11 -7.80 -38.92
CA SER A 60 -4.28 -7.46 -37.76
C SER A 60 -4.44 -8.55 -36.72
N THR A 61 -3.35 -9.24 -36.40
CA THR A 61 -3.15 -10.07 -35.20
C THR A 61 -3.18 -9.22 -33.92
N ALA A 62 -4.03 -8.20 -33.85
CA ALA A 62 -4.28 -7.45 -32.63
C ALA A 62 -5.09 -8.36 -31.70
N LEU A 63 -4.41 -8.90 -30.69
CA LEU A 63 -5.05 -9.58 -29.58
C LEU A 63 -6.24 -8.74 -29.07
N PRO A 64 -7.36 -9.38 -28.73
CA PRO A 64 -8.48 -8.68 -28.10
C PRO A 64 -8.00 -8.08 -26.77
N SER A 65 -8.27 -6.79 -26.58
CA SER A 65 -8.50 -6.19 -25.25
C SER A 65 -7.53 -6.59 -24.12
N GLN A 66 -6.21 -6.55 -24.34
CA GLN A 66 -5.29 -6.49 -23.20
C GLN A 66 -5.43 -5.10 -22.58
N VAL A 67 -6.05 -5.04 -21.39
CA VAL A 67 -6.02 -3.86 -20.53
C VAL A 67 -4.55 -3.49 -20.33
N ARG A 68 -4.10 -2.40 -20.96
CA ARG A 68 -2.76 -1.88 -20.75
C ARG A 68 -2.81 -0.89 -19.61
N PHE A 69 -1.97 -1.06 -18.61
CA PHE A 69 -1.86 -0.10 -17.53
C PHE A 69 -0.85 0.98 -17.89
N LEU A 70 -1.14 2.23 -17.54
CA LEU A 70 -0.31 3.39 -17.80
C LEU A 70 -0.07 4.19 -16.52
N CYS A 71 1.06 4.87 -16.42
CA CYS A 71 1.32 5.83 -15.34
C CYS A 71 0.54 7.12 -15.59
N CYS A 72 -0.58 7.26 -14.89
CA CYS A 72 -1.58 8.30 -15.07
C CYS A 72 -1.63 9.21 -13.84
N SER A 73 -1.86 10.50 -14.04
CA SER A 73 -1.90 11.47 -12.94
C SER A 73 -2.97 11.09 -11.91
N SER A 74 -2.61 11.20 -10.64
CA SER A 74 -3.47 10.88 -9.50
C SER A 74 -3.96 12.11 -8.73
N ALA A 75 -3.58 13.32 -9.17
CA ALA A 75 -3.85 14.58 -8.47
C ALA A 75 -5.35 14.89 -8.26
N ASN A 76 -6.20 14.46 -9.19
CA ASN A 76 -7.65 14.72 -9.15
C ASN A 76 -8.47 13.44 -8.93
N MET A 77 -7.85 12.38 -8.42
CA MET A 77 -8.58 11.14 -8.13
C MET A 77 -9.46 11.32 -6.88
N SER A 78 -10.73 10.95 -7.01
CA SER A 78 -11.63 10.87 -5.84
C SER A 78 -11.24 9.71 -4.93
N ILE A 79 -11.65 9.76 -3.65
CA ILE A 79 -11.45 8.64 -2.72
C ILE A 79 -12.05 7.33 -3.26
N SER A 80 -13.21 7.39 -3.90
CA SER A 80 -13.85 6.23 -4.51
C SER A 80 -13.02 5.61 -5.64
N GLN A 81 -12.44 6.44 -6.50
CA GLN A 81 -11.55 5.98 -7.56
C GLN A 81 -10.30 5.33 -6.98
N TYR A 82 -9.70 5.92 -5.93
CA TYR A 82 -8.58 5.31 -5.23
C TYR A 82 -8.92 3.93 -4.68
N PHE A 83 -10.03 3.79 -3.94
CA PHE A 83 -10.42 2.52 -3.34
C PHE A 83 -10.72 1.43 -4.38
N ILE A 84 -11.41 1.76 -5.46
CA ILE A 84 -11.74 0.81 -6.53
C ILE A 84 -10.49 0.42 -7.32
N GLU A 85 -9.70 1.39 -7.77
CA GLU A 85 -8.52 1.12 -8.60
C GLU A 85 -7.37 0.49 -7.81
N SER A 86 -7.32 0.64 -6.48
CA SER A 86 -6.41 -0.13 -5.61
C SER A 86 -6.83 -1.58 -5.42
N GLY A 87 -8.05 -1.97 -5.81
CA GLY A 87 -8.62 -3.27 -5.44
C GLY A 87 -9.07 -3.38 -3.98
N ILE A 88 -9.04 -2.28 -3.21
CA ILE A 88 -9.50 -2.25 -1.81
C ILE A 88 -11.02 -2.41 -1.73
N SER A 89 -11.77 -1.74 -2.61
CA SER A 89 -13.20 -1.95 -2.72
C SER A 89 -13.55 -2.78 -3.97
N PRO A 90 -14.50 -3.73 -3.87
CA PRO A 90 -15.33 -4.06 -2.70
C PRO A 90 -14.73 -5.13 -1.77
N THR A 91 -13.57 -5.70 -2.09
CA THR A 91 -13.06 -6.92 -1.45
C THR A 91 -12.66 -6.71 0.02
N VAL A 92 -11.89 -5.66 0.31
CA VAL A 92 -11.39 -5.33 1.65
C VAL A 92 -12.33 -4.37 2.37
N VAL A 93 -12.85 -3.38 1.63
CA VAL A 93 -13.79 -2.40 2.15
C VAL A 93 -15.05 -2.48 1.29
N PRO A 94 -16.14 -3.12 1.80
CA PRO A 94 -17.33 -3.39 0.99
C PRO A 94 -18.02 -2.13 0.45
N ILE A 95 -17.97 -1.04 1.21
CA ILE A 95 -18.60 0.24 0.86
C ILE A 95 -17.53 1.33 0.92
N VAL A 96 -17.28 1.99 -0.22
CA VAL A 96 -16.31 3.09 -0.29
C VAL A 96 -16.69 4.24 0.65
N PRO A 97 -15.72 4.93 1.27
CA PRO A 97 -15.99 6.12 2.07
C PRO A 97 -16.69 7.21 1.26
N LEU A 98 -17.56 7.99 1.91
CA LEU A 98 -18.29 9.09 1.26
C LEU A 98 -17.33 10.19 0.76
N THR A 99 -16.29 10.49 1.53
CA THR A 99 -15.28 11.47 1.17
C THR A 99 -13.92 11.13 1.79
N SER A 100 -12.88 11.90 1.47
CA SER A 100 -11.53 11.69 1.99
C SER A 100 -11.32 12.38 3.33
N LEU A 101 -10.34 11.88 4.09
CA LEU A 101 -9.68 12.68 5.12
C LEU A 101 -8.79 13.74 4.49
N SER A 102 -8.59 14.86 5.17
CA SER A 102 -7.62 15.87 4.75
C SER A 102 -6.19 15.41 5.04
N GLY A 103 -6.03 14.67 6.14
CA GLY A 103 -4.79 14.07 6.54
C GLY A 103 -4.91 13.26 7.82
N VAL A 104 -3.86 12.52 8.14
CA VAL A 104 -3.71 11.82 9.41
C VAL A 104 -2.31 12.03 9.94
N VAL A 105 -2.18 12.07 11.26
CA VAL A 105 -0.89 12.09 11.95
C VAL A 105 -0.71 10.75 12.63
N MET A 106 0.41 10.14 12.31
CA MET A 106 0.81 8.84 12.81
C MET A 106 1.95 9.04 13.81
N ARG A 107 1.92 8.36 14.96
CA ARG A 107 2.94 8.45 16.01
C ARG A 107 3.73 7.17 16.11
N ASP A 108 5.04 7.21 15.89
CA ASP A 108 5.91 6.07 16.19
C ASP A 108 6.04 5.89 17.70
N ASN A 109 5.53 4.76 18.22
CA ASN A 109 5.54 4.47 19.64
C ASN A 109 6.96 4.19 20.19
N ALA A 110 7.96 3.90 19.33
CA ALA A 110 9.34 3.69 19.74
C ALA A 110 10.03 5.02 20.07
N THR A 111 9.88 6.00 19.18
CA THR A 111 10.62 7.26 19.21
C THR A 111 9.79 8.43 19.72
N GLY A 112 8.46 8.29 19.71
CA GLY A 112 7.52 9.38 19.97
C GLY A 112 7.35 10.35 18.81
N ASN A 113 8.05 10.14 17.69
CA ASN A 113 8.00 11.02 16.52
C ASN A 113 6.64 10.98 15.83
N LEU A 114 6.22 12.14 15.32
CA LEU A 114 4.99 12.32 14.57
C LEU A 114 5.27 12.42 13.07
N PHE A 115 4.42 11.79 12.27
CA PHE A 115 4.47 11.80 10.82
C PHE A 115 3.11 12.24 10.29
N ASN A 116 3.10 13.32 9.52
CA ASN A 116 1.90 13.80 8.86
C ASN A 116 1.76 13.10 7.51
N VAL A 117 0.55 12.66 7.22
CA VAL A 117 0.13 12.17 5.92
C VAL A 117 -0.95 13.11 5.43
N ASP A 118 -0.67 13.84 4.36
CA ASP A 118 -1.63 14.76 3.77
C ASP A 118 -2.28 14.10 2.55
N GLY A 119 -3.57 14.32 2.33
CA GLY A 119 -4.26 13.79 1.14
C GLY A 119 -4.34 12.25 1.04
N ILE A 120 -4.45 11.75 -0.20
CA ILE A 120 -4.71 10.34 -0.55
C ILE A 120 -3.58 9.82 -1.42
N GLY A 121 -3.12 8.61 -1.13
CA GLY A 121 -2.17 7.86 -1.95
C GLY A 121 -0.72 8.34 -1.79
N GLU A 122 -0.42 9.13 -0.76
CA GLU A 122 0.93 9.61 -0.53
C GLU A 122 1.88 8.49 -0.08
N ASP A 123 3.10 8.56 -0.61
CA ASP A 123 4.22 7.72 -0.25
C ASP A 123 5.14 8.49 0.69
N LEU A 124 5.18 8.09 1.96
CA LEU A 124 6.03 8.72 2.95
C LEU A 124 7.23 7.84 3.24
N THR A 125 8.43 8.42 3.22
CA THR A 125 9.63 7.70 3.63
C THR A 125 9.88 7.96 5.11
N VAL A 126 9.76 6.90 5.92
CA VAL A 126 9.93 6.98 7.37
C VAL A 126 11.21 6.27 7.75
N ASN A 127 12.16 7.02 8.32
CA ASN A 127 13.39 6.47 8.87
C ASN A 127 13.14 5.98 10.31
N ALA A 128 12.22 5.03 10.48
CA ALA A 128 11.92 4.46 11.80
C ALA A 128 12.78 3.23 11.99
N THR A 129 13.89 3.38 12.69
CA THR A 129 14.87 2.32 12.97
C THR A 129 14.35 1.23 13.91
N ASN A 130 13.20 1.40 14.57
CA ASN A 130 12.74 0.52 15.67
C ASN A 130 11.26 0.09 15.62
N MET A 131 10.60 0.03 14.46
CA MET A 131 9.23 -0.53 14.36
C MET A 131 9.29 -2.06 14.51
N VAL A 132 9.32 -2.58 15.74
CA VAL A 132 9.28 -4.02 16.03
C VAL A 132 8.12 -4.33 16.97
N CYS A 133 7.11 -5.03 16.47
CA CYS A 133 6.07 -5.59 17.32
C CYS A 133 6.62 -6.77 18.13
N ASN A 134 6.92 -6.58 19.42
CA ASN A 134 7.15 -7.69 20.34
C ASN A 134 5.81 -8.33 20.73
N MET A 135 5.51 -9.49 20.16
CA MET A 135 4.25 -10.22 20.40
C MET A 135 4.21 -10.99 21.73
N ASN A 136 5.26 -10.97 22.55
CA ASN A 136 5.37 -11.84 23.74
C ASN A 136 4.82 -11.27 25.05
N THR A 137 4.19 -10.09 25.07
CA THR A 137 3.59 -9.55 26.31
C THR A 137 2.13 -9.20 26.08
N GLY A 138 1.23 -9.88 26.80
CA GLY A 138 -0.23 -9.72 26.72
C GLY A 138 -0.79 -8.39 27.24
N PHE A 139 -0.23 -7.25 26.83
CA PHE A 139 -0.80 -5.90 26.92
C PHE A 139 -0.37 -5.06 25.68
N PRO A 140 -1.13 -4.03 25.28
CA PRO A 140 -1.16 -3.46 23.92
C PRO A 140 -0.02 -2.46 23.75
N GLY A 141 1.17 -2.95 23.42
CA GLY A 141 2.35 -2.10 23.32
C GLY A 141 3.41 -2.62 22.37
N GLY A 142 3.02 -3.42 21.37
CA GLY A 142 3.90 -3.69 20.23
C GLY A 142 4.37 -2.35 19.66
N VAL A 143 5.67 -2.21 19.42
CA VAL A 143 6.26 -0.95 18.98
C VAL A 143 5.87 -0.73 17.53
N PHE A 144 4.76 0.00 17.35
CA PHE A 144 4.21 0.33 16.05
C PHE A 144 3.65 1.74 16.04
N THR A 145 3.48 2.28 14.83
CA THR A 145 2.93 3.59 14.60
C THR A 145 1.43 3.62 14.85
N GLN A 146 0.98 4.35 15.86
CA GLN A 146 -0.43 4.51 16.20
C GLN A 146 -1.04 5.71 15.49
N LEU A 147 -2.35 5.68 15.29
CA LEU A 147 -3.10 6.84 14.79
C LEU A 147 -3.19 7.86 15.94
N ASP A 148 -2.58 9.03 15.76
CA ASP A 148 -2.51 10.06 16.81
C ASP A 148 -3.52 11.17 16.58
N THR A 149 -3.58 11.70 15.37
CA THR A 149 -4.47 12.80 15.02
C THR A 149 -5.14 12.55 13.68
N VAL A 150 -6.40 12.95 13.54
CA VAL A 150 -7.15 12.90 12.28
C VAL A 150 -7.55 14.32 11.89
N VAL A 151 -7.33 14.68 10.63
CA VAL A 151 -7.71 15.97 10.06
C VAL A 151 -8.84 15.75 9.05
N PHE A 152 -10.00 16.31 9.34
CA PHE A 152 -11.20 16.10 8.54
C PHE A 152 -11.28 17.12 7.40
N THR A 153 -11.60 16.66 6.19
CA THR A 153 -11.98 17.56 5.09
C THR A 153 -13.30 18.28 5.41
N PHE A 154 -14.23 17.56 6.04
CA PHE A 154 -15.47 18.10 6.59
C PHE A 154 -15.65 17.57 8.02
N PRO A 155 -15.65 18.44 9.05
CA PRO A 155 -15.84 18.01 10.43
C PRO A 155 -17.18 17.28 10.60
N PRO A 156 -17.21 16.09 11.25
CA PRO A 156 -18.46 15.42 11.58
C PRO A 156 -19.32 16.22 12.58
N ASP A 157 -20.63 16.06 12.54
CA ASP A 157 -21.56 16.75 13.44
C ASP A 157 -21.27 16.47 14.93
N THR A 158 -21.68 17.39 15.81
CA THR A 158 -21.51 17.23 17.26
C THR A 158 -22.50 16.23 17.86
N GLY A 159 -22.11 15.58 18.96
CA GLY A 159 -22.99 14.71 19.75
C GLY A 159 -23.06 13.25 19.28
N GLU A 160 -22.34 12.90 18.21
CA GLU A 160 -22.14 11.52 17.75
C GLU A 160 -20.81 10.93 18.25
N TYR A 161 -20.61 9.64 18.04
CA TYR A 161 -19.36 8.94 18.33
C TYR A 161 -18.69 8.49 17.04
N LEU A 162 -17.41 8.77 16.92
CA LEU A 162 -16.50 8.41 15.86
C LEU A 162 -15.72 7.16 16.23
N HIS A 163 -15.48 6.34 15.22
CA HIS A 163 -14.69 5.12 15.31
C HIS A 163 -13.73 5.07 14.13
N PHE A 164 -12.51 4.63 14.37
CA PHE A 164 -11.44 4.59 13.39
C PHE A 164 -11.00 3.15 13.23
N VAL A 165 -10.99 2.68 11.99
CA VAL A 165 -10.41 1.38 11.64
C VAL A 165 -9.18 1.65 10.78
N VAL A 166 -8.03 1.16 11.24
CA VAL A 166 -6.77 1.22 10.51
C VAL A 166 -6.41 -0.20 10.08
N GLY A 167 -6.47 -0.45 8.78
CA GLY A 167 -5.99 -1.67 8.16
C GLY A 167 -4.57 -1.50 7.60
N ILE A 168 -3.77 -2.56 7.66
CA ILE A 168 -2.42 -2.60 7.09
C ILE A 168 -2.28 -3.84 6.23
N ASP A 169 -1.74 -3.65 5.02
CA ASP A 169 -1.47 -4.70 4.04
C ASP A 169 -2.68 -5.60 3.80
N ASN A 170 -3.88 -5.02 3.74
CA ASN A 170 -5.12 -5.78 3.73
C ASN A 170 -5.37 -6.60 2.44
N LEU A 171 -4.54 -6.42 1.41
CA LEU A 171 -4.53 -7.24 0.20
C LEU A 171 -3.47 -8.35 0.23
N LEU A 172 -2.60 -8.33 1.24
CA LEU A 172 -1.49 -9.26 1.41
C LEU A 172 -1.68 -10.05 2.71
N ILE A 173 -0.96 -11.17 2.82
CA ILE A 173 -0.90 -11.96 4.06
C ILE A 173 0.56 -11.96 4.51
N PRO A 174 0.84 -11.66 5.78
CA PRO A 174 -0.09 -11.22 6.84
C PRO A 174 -0.63 -9.79 6.65
N SER A 175 -1.73 -9.50 7.33
CA SER A 175 -2.36 -8.18 7.43
C SER A 175 -2.61 -7.82 8.91
N ALA A 176 -2.89 -6.55 9.21
CA ALA A 176 -3.23 -6.12 10.57
C ALA A 176 -4.43 -5.17 10.58
N ILE A 177 -5.13 -5.14 11.71
CA ILE A 177 -6.27 -4.24 11.95
C ILE A 177 -6.18 -3.65 13.35
N PHE A 178 -6.40 -2.34 13.44
CA PHE A 178 -6.52 -1.58 14.68
C PHE A 178 -7.85 -0.84 14.67
N VAL A 179 -8.57 -0.89 15.79
CA VAL A 179 -9.88 -0.26 15.95
C VAL A 179 -9.84 0.65 17.17
N TYR A 180 -10.03 1.94 16.94
CA TYR A 180 -10.19 2.98 17.95
C TYR A 180 -11.66 3.36 17.98
N TYR A 181 -12.33 3.26 19.13
CA TYR A 181 -13.78 3.42 19.15
C TYR A 181 -14.29 4.24 20.33
N ASN A 182 -15.49 4.79 20.16
CA ASN A 182 -16.19 5.67 21.09
C ASN A 182 -15.59 7.08 21.26
N TYR A 183 -14.98 7.67 20.23
CA TYR A 183 -14.45 9.03 20.28
C TYR A 183 -15.56 10.06 20.00
N PRO A 184 -15.89 10.98 20.90
CA PRO A 184 -16.96 11.94 20.71
C PRO A 184 -16.58 12.91 19.60
N SER A 185 -17.53 13.19 18.73
CA SER A 185 -17.41 14.26 17.77
C SER A 185 -17.74 15.60 18.43
N PHE A 186 -16.80 16.53 18.35
CA PHE A 186 -16.96 17.91 18.80
C PHE A 186 -17.18 18.91 17.66
N GLY A 187 -17.32 18.44 16.41
CA GLY A 187 -17.47 19.34 15.25
C GLY A 187 -16.18 20.06 14.87
N GLU A 188 -15.05 19.63 15.41
CA GLU A 188 -13.74 20.23 15.18
C GLU A 188 -13.07 19.63 13.94
N PRO A 189 -12.31 20.43 13.16
CA PRO A 189 -11.62 19.95 11.97
C PRO A 189 -10.44 19.02 12.26
N ILE A 190 -9.96 19.01 13.51
CA ILE A 190 -8.82 18.23 13.95
C ILE A 190 -9.23 17.48 15.22
N LEU A 191 -8.96 16.17 15.25
CA LEU A 191 -9.22 15.32 16.41
C LEU A 191 -7.93 14.65 16.84
N ASN A 192 -7.40 15.02 18.01
CA ASN A 192 -6.28 14.34 18.62
C ASN A 192 -6.79 13.15 19.45
N LEU A 193 -6.52 11.93 18.97
CA LEU A 193 -6.96 10.70 19.62
C LEU A 193 -6.22 10.44 20.93
N THR A 194 -4.92 10.74 20.99
CA THR A 194 -4.09 10.54 22.18
C THR A 194 -4.57 11.40 23.35
N GLU A 195 -4.81 12.70 23.11
CA GLU A 195 -5.34 13.63 24.12
C GLU A 195 -6.73 13.21 24.61
N LEU A 196 -7.58 12.72 23.71
CA LEU A 196 -8.93 12.27 24.06
C LEU A 196 -8.94 10.93 24.81
N GLN A 197 -7.97 10.06 24.55
CA GLN A 197 -7.82 8.79 25.24
C GLN A 197 -7.46 9.00 26.72
N GLU A 198 -6.72 10.05 27.06
CA GLU A 198 -6.41 10.40 28.45
C GLU A 198 -7.62 10.99 29.21
N ARG A 199 -8.54 11.65 28.49
CA ARG A 199 -9.64 12.43 29.11
C ARG A 199 -10.95 11.69 29.27
N PHE A 200 -11.16 10.61 28.52
CA PHE A 200 -12.47 9.98 28.46
C PHE A 200 -12.40 8.45 28.29
N PRO A 201 -13.46 7.70 28.67
CA PRO A 201 -13.50 6.25 28.47
C PRO A 201 -13.58 5.91 26.98
N ARG A 202 -12.47 5.44 26.39
CA ARG A 202 -12.35 5.04 24.99
C ARG A 202 -11.95 3.58 24.85
N GLY A 203 -12.22 3.06 23.67
CA GLY A 203 -11.96 1.67 23.35
C GLY A 203 -10.86 1.48 22.32
N TYR A 204 -10.12 0.39 22.47
CA TYR A 204 -9.09 -0.02 21.53
C TYR A 204 -9.12 -1.55 21.38
N ALA A 205 -9.07 -2.02 20.15
CA ALA A 205 -8.91 -3.43 19.82
C ALA A 205 -7.95 -3.58 18.64
N GLN A 206 -7.19 -4.67 18.59
CA GLN A 206 -6.25 -4.92 17.51
C GLN A 206 -6.10 -6.41 17.22
N THR A 207 -5.71 -6.72 15.99
CA THR A 207 -5.21 -8.04 15.59
C THR A 207 -4.08 -7.85 14.59
N ILE A 208 -3.07 -8.71 14.67
CA ILE A 208 -1.94 -8.73 13.74
C ILE A 208 -1.83 -10.17 13.25
N GLY A 209 -1.79 -10.34 11.92
CA GLY A 209 -1.62 -11.64 11.29
C GLY A 209 -0.36 -12.34 11.82
N ASN A 210 -0.49 -13.65 12.06
CA ASN A 210 0.57 -14.47 12.64
C ASN A 210 1.59 -15.01 11.62
N SER A 211 1.37 -14.73 10.33
CA SER A 211 2.26 -15.17 9.26
C SER A 211 3.50 -14.28 9.18
N SER A 212 4.55 -14.81 8.56
CA SER A 212 5.81 -14.10 8.37
C SER A 212 6.00 -13.60 6.94
N ILE A 213 6.66 -12.47 6.77
CA ILE A 213 7.11 -11.95 5.47
C ILE A 213 8.62 -12.12 5.29
N PRO A 214 9.12 -12.20 4.05
CA PRO A 214 10.55 -12.05 3.79
C PRO A 214 11.05 -10.71 4.31
N TRP A 215 12.25 -10.69 4.90
CA TRP A 215 12.87 -9.43 5.29
C TRP A 215 13.19 -8.58 4.06
N ASP A 216 12.83 -7.30 4.11
CA ASP A 216 13.10 -6.30 3.09
C ASP A 216 13.48 -4.96 3.72
N THR A 217 14.58 -4.38 3.24
CA THR A 217 15.05 -3.04 3.64
C THR A 217 14.19 -1.90 3.12
N GLN A 218 13.31 -2.16 2.16
CA GLN A 218 12.41 -1.20 1.55
C GLN A 218 10.96 -1.65 1.67
N TYR A 219 10.62 -2.35 2.75
CA TYR A 219 9.26 -2.76 3.01
C TYR A 219 8.31 -1.56 2.97
N LYS A 220 7.20 -1.74 2.26
CA LYS A 220 6.27 -0.67 1.94
C LYS A 220 4.82 -1.03 2.32
N PRO A 221 4.46 -0.96 3.61
CA PRO A 221 3.11 -1.24 4.06
C PRO A 221 2.10 -0.24 3.47
N GLU A 222 0.96 -0.75 3.03
CA GLU A 222 -0.21 0.05 2.67
C GLU A 222 -1.15 0.17 3.87
N PHE A 223 -1.52 1.41 4.18
CA PHE A 223 -2.45 1.76 5.25
C PHE A 223 -3.78 2.17 4.66
N VAL A 224 -4.86 1.65 5.25
CA VAL A 224 -6.23 2.09 4.98
C VAL A 224 -6.80 2.63 6.29
N VAL A 225 -7.13 3.91 6.34
CA VAL A 225 -7.79 4.52 7.51
C VAL A 225 -9.22 4.84 7.15
N LEU A 226 -10.16 4.31 7.93
CA LEU A 226 -11.59 4.51 7.77
C LEU A 226 -12.17 5.15 9.02
N VAL A 227 -13.07 6.11 8.83
CA VAL A 227 -13.84 6.73 9.91
C VAL A 227 -15.29 6.32 9.77
N PHE A 228 -15.85 5.84 10.86
CA PHE A 228 -17.26 5.49 11.01
C PHE A 228 -17.89 6.38 12.06
N LYS A 229 -19.22 6.48 12.01
CA LYS A 229 -19.99 7.24 13.00
C LYS A 229 -21.16 6.44 13.51
N THR A 230 -21.44 6.56 14.81
CA THR A 230 -22.63 6.02 15.44
C THR A 230 -23.32 7.09 16.29
N PRO A 231 -24.65 7.08 16.39
CA PRO A 231 -25.40 8.04 17.20
C PRO A 231 -25.27 7.78 18.71
N ARG A 232 -24.71 6.62 19.10
CA ARG A 232 -24.59 6.17 20.50
C ARG A 232 -23.24 5.54 20.76
N PHE A 233 -22.81 5.62 22.01
CA PHE A 233 -21.65 4.91 22.52
C PHE A 233 -21.85 3.39 22.34
N ILE A 234 -20.79 2.69 21.97
CA ILE A 234 -20.78 1.23 21.86
C ILE A 234 -20.35 0.65 23.20
N ASP A 235 -21.31 0.13 23.96
CA ASP A 235 -21.07 -0.42 25.31
C ASP A 235 -20.41 -1.80 25.30
N ASN A 236 -20.48 -2.54 24.18
CA ASN A 236 -20.05 -3.93 24.12
C ASN A 236 -18.58 -4.09 23.66
N ASN A 237 -17.64 -3.66 24.51
CA ASN A 237 -16.21 -3.78 24.26
C ASN A 237 -15.77 -5.22 23.94
N SER A 238 -16.36 -6.21 24.63
CA SER A 238 -16.01 -7.63 24.46
C SER A 238 -16.32 -8.15 23.05
N MET A 239 -17.42 -7.66 22.44
CA MET A 239 -17.78 -8.01 21.07
C MET A 239 -16.76 -7.44 20.08
N ILE A 240 -16.40 -6.15 20.20
CA ILE A 240 -15.41 -5.52 19.31
C ILE A 240 -14.08 -6.26 19.38
N SER A 241 -13.57 -6.52 20.59
CA SER A 241 -12.31 -7.25 20.74
C SER A 241 -12.39 -8.67 20.17
N SER A 242 -13.50 -9.38 20.39
CA SER A 242 -13.70 -10.73 19.85
C SER A 242 -13.75 -10.75 18.32
N ASP A 243 -14.52 -9.84 17.71
CA ASP A 243 -14.67 -9.73 16.26
C ASP A 243 -13.34 -9.35 15.58
N VAL A 244 -12.60 -8.41 16.18
CA VAL A 244 -11.28 -8.00 15.69
C VAL A 244 -10.30 -9.17 15.77
N ILE A 245 -10.23 -9.91 16.87
CA ILE A 245 -9.36 -11.09 16.98
C ILE A 245 -9.78 -12.17 15.97
N GLN A 246 -11.07 -12.45 15.86
CA GLN A 246 -11.62 -13.47 14.94
C GLN A 246 -11.33 -13.15 13.47
N SER A 247 -11.24 -11.87 13.11
CA SER A 247 -10.90 -11.46 11.75
C SER A 247 -9.49 -11.88 11.32
N GLN A 248 -8.58 -12.14 12.26
CA GLN A 248 -7.18 -12.49 11.97
C GLN A 248 -6.44 -11.53 11.02
N GLY A 249 -6.89 -10.27 10.94
CA GLY A 249 -6.34 -9.25 10.05
C GLY A 249 -7.12 -9.05 8.75
N ASP A 250 -8.12 -9.89 8.46
CA ASP A 250 -9.00 -9.74 7.30
C ASP A 250 -10.03 -8.63 7.54
N LEU A 251 -9.75 -7.45 6.97
CA LEU A 251 -10.60 -6.27 7.13
C LEU A 251 -11.93 -6.44 6.40
N GLY A 252 -11.95 -7.17 5.28
CA GLY A 252 -13.18 -7.49 4.55
C GLY A 252 -14.11 -8.35 5.41
N PHE A 253 -13.58 -9.39 6.06
CA PHE A 253 -14.33 -10.21 7.00
C PHE A 253 -14.86 -9.39 8.18
N LEU A 254 -14.01 -8.56 8.81
CA LEU A 254 -14.43 -7.70 9.93
C LEU A 254 -15.61 -6.82 9.53
N LEU A 255 -15.52 -6.10 8.41
CA LEU A 255 -16.51 -5.11 8.01
C LEU A 255 -17.81 -5.73 7.45
N SER A 256 -17.72 -6.89 6.79
CA SER A 256 -18.88 -7.51 6.13
C SER A 256 -19.63 -8.54 6.97
N THR A 257 -18.91 -9.28 7.83
CA THR A 257 -19.44 -10.52 8.42
C THR A 257 -19.66 -10.42 9.93
N THR A 258 -18.92 -9.56 10.62
CA THR A 258 -18.99 -9.47 12.08
C THR A 258 -20.08 -8.52 12.58
N SER A 259 -20.46 -8.66 13.85
CA SER A 259 -21.44 -7.76 14.49
C SER A 259 -20.88 -6.34 14.60
N THR A 260 -19.57 -6.20 14.82
CA THR A 260 -18.85 -4.93 14.81
C THR A 260 -18.97 -4.22 13.46
N GLY A 261 -18.74 -4.92 12.34
CA GLY A 261 -18.90 -4.35 11.00
C GLY A 261 -20.33 -3.84 10.74
N GLN A 262 -21.33 -4.64 11.11
CA GLN A 262 -22.74 -4.25 11.00
C GLN A 262 -23.10 -3.03 11.85
N LEU A 263 -22.54 -2.94 13.07
CA LEU A 263 -22.77 -1.83 13.99
C LEU A 263 -22.12 -0.53 13.50
N LEU A 264 -20.93 -0.62 12.92
CA LEU A 264 -20.21 0.54 12.36
C LEU A 264 -20.87 1.06 11.08
N GLY A 265 -21.47 0.18 10.27
CA GLY A 265 -22.13 0.54 9.02
C GLY A 265 -21.15 0.97 7.93
N ALA A 266 -21.52 1.98 7.14
CA ALA A 266 -20.67 2.49 6.07
C ALA A 266 -19.66 3.54 6.59
N PRO A 267 -18.41 3.54 6.10
CA PRO A 267 -17.45 4.58 6.48
C PRO A 267 -17.87 5.94 5.89
N ILE A 268 -17.78 6.98 6.70
CA ILE A 268 -18.06 8.36 6.27
C ILE A 268 -16.84 9.02 5.63
N LEU A 269 -15.64 8.68 6.09
CA LEU A 269 -14.38 9.26 5.63
C LEU A 269 -13.34 8.16 5.50
N GLY A 270 -12.35 8.35 4.63
CA GLY A 270 -11.18 7.49 4.64
C GLY A 270 -9.98 8.08 3.90
N THR A 271 -8.84 7.42 4.06
CA THR A 271 -7.65 7.66 3.26
C THR A 271 -6.88 6.35 3.08
N ILE A 272 -6.03 6.32 2.05
CA ILE A 272 -5.06 5.26 1.80
C ILE A 272 -3.71 5.93 1.65
N PHE A 273 -2.66 5.39 2.26
CA PHE A 273 -1.31 5.88 2.06
C PHE A 273 -0.32 4.74 2.24
N ARG A 274 0.94 4.96 1.86
CA ARG A 274 1.98 3.96 2.05
C ARG A 274 3.18 4.57 2.77
N LEU A 275 3.78 3.77 3.64
CA LEU A 275 5.02 4.14 4.31
C LEU A 275 6.14 3.30 3.75
N ARG A 276 7.29 3.89 3.42
CA ARG A 276 8.54 3.14 3.17
C ARG A 276 9.33 3.07 4.46
N THR A 277 9.63 1.85 4.91
CA THR A 277 10.33 1.58 6.16
C THR A 277 11.18 0.31 6.03
N PRO A 278 12.38 0.26 6.64
CA PRO A 278 13.17 -0.97 6.68
C PRO A 278 12.62 -2.02 7.67
N ASN A 279 11.53 -1.69 8.38
CA ASN A 279 10.99 -2.46 9.48
C ASN A 279 9.51 -2.77 9.28
N THR A 280 9.05 -3.89 9.82
CA THR A 280 7.67 -4.37 9.68
C THR A 280 7.05 -4.74 11.03
N ILE A 281 5.73 -4.66 11.11
CA ILE A 281 4.93 -5.19 12.24
C ILE A 281 4.83 -6.71 12.22
N PHE A 282 5.09 -7.31 11.07
CA PHE A 282 4.94 -8.72 10.85
C PHE A 282 6.21 -9.46 11.24
N GLN A 283 6.08 -10.76 11.52
CA GLN A 283 7.27 -11.58 11.74
C GLN A 283 8.08 -11.65 10.45
N THR A 284 9.40 -11.63 10.54
CA THR A 284 10.27 -11.75 9.37
C THR A 284 10.94 -13.11 9.32
N THR A 285 10.95 -13.73 8.14
CA THR A 285 11.84 -14.87 7.88
C THR A 285 13.16 -14.33 7.36
N ASN A 286 14.26 -14.63 8.05
CA ASN A 286 15.59 -14.34 7.51
C ASN A 286 15.77 -15.13 6.20
N SER A 287 15.99 -14.42 5.10
CA SER A 287 16.61 -15.01 3.91
C SER A 287 18.01 -15.46 4.30
N SER A 288 18.16 -16.72 4.69
CA SER A 288 19.46 -17.38 4.76
C SER A 288 19.99 -17.59 3.34
N SER A 289 20.44 -16.52 2.68
CA SER A 289 21.39 -16.65 1.58
C SER A 289 22.76 -16.87 2.19
N THR A 290 23.02 -18.10 2.65
CA THR A 290 24.41 -18.56 2.61
C THR A 290 24.77 -18.53 1.12
N PRO A 291 25.79 -17.76 0.68
CA PRO A 291 26.27 -17.89 -0.68
C PRO A 291 26.60 -19.37 -0.87
N PRO A 292 26.23 -20.02 -2.00
CA PRO A 292 26.75 -21.35 -2.28
C PRO A 292 28.27 -21.26 -2.14
N PRO A 293 28.92 -22.19 -1.43
CA PRO A 293 30.36 -22.14 -1.26
C PRO A 293 30.96 -21.99 -2.65
N THR A 294 31.66 -20.88 -2.86
CA THR A 294 32.49 -20.66 -4.03
C THR A 294 33.41 -21.86 -4.11
N GLN A 295 33.08 -22.80 -5.00
CA GLN A 295 34.06 -23.76 -5.48
C GLN A 295 35.09 -22.91 -6.21
N SER A 296 36.16 -22.56 -5.49
CA SER A 296 37.38 -22.05 -6.05
C SER A 296 37.92 -23.12 -6.99
N SER A 297 37.54 -23.05 -8.26
CA SER A 297 38.31 -23.63 -9.34
C SER A 297 39.71 -22.99 -9.29
N PRO A 298 40.80 -23.75 -9.13
CA PRO A 298 42.13 -23.18 -9.20
C PRO A 298 42.38 -22.76 -10.65
N SER A 299 42.36 -21.45 -10.91
CA SER A 299 42.92 -20.87 -12.12
C SER A 299 44.43 -21.03 -12.06
N LEU A 300 44.96 -21.96 -12.86
CA LEU A 300 46.39 -22.05 -13.15
C LEU A 300 46.78 -20.81 -13.97
N ASP A 301 47.39 -19.82 -13.32
CA ASP A 301 48.09 -18.73 -13.99
C ASP A 301 49.38 -19.26 -14.65
N PRO A 302 49.54 -19.18 -15.98
CA PRO A 302 50.73 -19.65 -16.68
C PRO A 302 51.72 -18.50 -16.87
N LEU A 303 52.30 -17.95 -15.79
CA LEU A 303 53.28 -16.87 -15.93
C LEU A 303 54.38 -16.77 -14.87
N LEU A 304 54.71 -17.88 -14.20
CA LEU A 304 55.80 -17.93 -13.20
C LEU A 304 56.76 -19.13 -13.33
N PHE A 305 56.79 -19.81 -14.48
CA PHE A 305 57.80 -20.83 -14.80
C PHE A 305 58.82 -20.33 -15.82
N LEU A 306 59.52 -19.25 -15.48
CA LEU A 306 60.71 -18.78 -16.19
C LEU A 306 61.58 -18.07 -15.16
N LEU A 307 62.27 -18.85 -14.32
CA LEU A 307 63.48 -18.50 -13.53
C LEU A 307 63.77 -19.60 -12.52
N ALA A 308 64.28 -20.76 -12.98
CA ALA A 308 65.14 -21.67 -12.20
C ALA A 308 65.45 -22.96 -12.99
N SER A 309 66.23 -22.87 -14.07
CA SER A 309 66.94 -24.06 -14.60
C SER A 309 68.03 -23.66 -15.60
N VAL A 310 68.95 -22.78 -15.19
CA VAL A 310 70.27 -22.67 -15.83
C VAL A 310 71.29 -22.37 -14.74
N THR A 311 71.82 -23.41 -14.09
CA THR A 311 73.20 -23.56 -13.59
C THR A 311 73.25 -24.62 -12.49
N THR A 312 73.51 -25.88 -12.85
CA THR A 312 74.50 -26.72 -12.16
C THR A 312 74.94 -27.81 -13.15
N ILE A 313 75.88 -27.46 -14.01
CA ILE A 313 76.78 -28.42 -14.63
C ILE A 313 77.91 -28.61 -13.62
N LEU A 314 77.95 -29.76 -12.93
CA LEU A 314 79.15 -30.33 -12.36
C LEU A 314 79.22 -31.78 -12.86
N LEU A 315 80.16 -32.07 -13.75
CA LEU A 315 81.47 -32.66 -13.40
C LEU A 315 81.33 -34.11 -12.94
N LEU A 316 81.39 -35.02 -13.93
CA LEU A 316 81.81 -36.41 -13.78
C LEU A 316 82.48 -36.87 -15.09
N LYS A 317 83.67 -36.32 -15.38
CA LYS A 317 84.90 -37.02 -15.74
C LYS A 317 86.06 -36.04 -15.84
#